data_AF-A0A839VTX2-F1
#
_entry.id   AF-A0A839VTX2-F1
#
_cell.length_a   1.000
_cell.length_b   1.000
_cell.length_c   1.000
_cell.angle_alpha   90.00
_cell.angle_beta   90.00
_cell.angle_gamma   90.00
#
_symmetry.space_group_name_H-M   'P 1'
#
loop_
_entity.id
_entity.type
_entity.pdbx_description
1 polymer ?
#
loop_
_entity_poly.entity_id
_entity_poly.type
_entity_poly.pdbx_seq_one_letter_code
_entity_poly.pdbx_strand_id
1 'polypeptide(L)' 'MLTACDSFSGKKDYAYFRQHVDEAKSVSDECQLNGTSGMDQKKIAECDAARQAYSNRNFTY' A
#
# COMPACT_ATOMS: atom_id res chain seq x y z
N MET A 1 15.39 -15.57 -17.09
CA MET A 1 14.52 -14.46 -16.63
C MET A 1 14.07 -14.83 -15.24
N LEU A 2 14.53 -14.11 -14.21
CA LEU A 2 14.15 -14.40 -12.83
C LEU A 2 12.69 -14.00 -12.62
N THR A 3 11.81 -14.99 -12.74
CA THR A 3 10.41 -14.93 -12.31
C THR A 3 10.39 -15.03 -10.78
N ALA A 4 10.80 -13.97 -10.10
CA ALA A 4 10.63 -13.79 -8.67
C ALA A 4 9.86 -12.49 -8.48
N CYS A 5 8.52 -12.60 -8.40
CA CYS A 5 7.59 -11.68 -7.71
C CYS A 5 6.13 -11.80 -8.19
N ASP A 6 5.68 -12.98 -8.65
CA ASP A 6 4.23 -13.21 -8.85
C ASP A 6 3.66 -14.14 -7.76
N SER A 7 4.01 -13.86 -6.49
CA SER A 7 3.40 -14.56 -5.34
C SER A 7 2.97 -13.63 -4.21
N PHE A 8 3.04 -12.31 -4.41
CA PHE A 8 2.37 -11.31 -3.56
C PHE A 8 1.02 -10.85 -4.13
N SER A 9 0.38 -11.68 -4.95
CA SER A 9 -1.04 -11.52 -5.32
C SER A 9 -1.98 -11.90 -4.16
N GLY A 10 -1.61 -11.54 -2.93
CA GLY A 10 -2.19 -12.04 -1.70
C GLY A 10 -2.32 -10.93 -0.67
N LYS A 11 -3.13 -9.91 -1.01
CA LYS A 11 -3.51 -8.76 -0.17
C LYS A 11 -2.34 -7.86 0.25
N LYS A 12 -2.26 -6.67 -0.36
CA LYS A 12 -1.41 -5.59 0.13
C LYS A 12 -2.05 -4.97 1.38
N ASP A 13 -1.91 -5.67 2.49
CA ASP A 13 -2.42 -5.24 3.79
C ASP A 13 -1.37 -4.39 4.54
N TYR A 14 -1.78 -3.79 5.66
CA TYR A 14 -0.94 -2.91 6.47
C TYR A 14 0.41 -3.54 6.87
N ALA A 15 0.42 -4.85 7.17
CA ALA A 15 1.64 -5.56 7.55
C ALA A 15 2.66 -5.66 6.40
N TYR A 16 2.19 -5.84 5.17
CA TYR A 16 3.02 -5.81 3.97
C TYR A 16 3.65 -4.43 3.79
N PHE A 17 2.82 -3.38 3.82
CA PHE A 17 3.27 -2.00 3.65
C PHE A 17 4.21 -1.51 4.76
N ARG A 18 4.13 -2.07 5.98
CA ARG A 18 5.10 -1.80 7.04
C ARG A 18 6.50 -2.33 6.72
N GLN A 19 6.60 -3.43 5.98
CA GLN A 19 7.88 -4.00 5.54
C GLN A 19 8.33 -3.38 4.21
N HIS A 20 7.37 -2.91 3.40
CA HIS A 20 7.56 -2.30 2.08
C HIS A 20 7.10 -0.83 2.07
N VAL A 21 7.81 0.02 2.81
CA VAL A 21 7.43 1.44 2.99
C VAL A 21 7.50 2.24 1.69
N ASP A 22 8.43 1.93 0.79
CA ASP A 22 8.54 2.58 -0.52
C ASP A 22 7.33 2.29 -1.40
N GLU A 23 6.82 1.06 -1.39
CA GLU A 23 5.58 0.71 -2.09
C GLU A 23 4.37 1.33 -1.39
N ALA A 24 4.35 1.38 -0.06
CA ALA A 24 3.32 2.06 0.70
C ALA A 24 3.22 3.54 0.31
N LYS A 25 4.37 4.21 0.13
CA LYS A 25 4.44 5.58 -0.38
C LYS A 25 3.79 5.67 -1.76
N SER A 26 4.28 4.89 -2.71
CA SER A 26 3.81 4.94 -4.10
C SER A 26 2.31 4.71 -4.21
N VAL A 27 1.78 3.70 -3.52
CA VAL A 27 0.35 3.39 -3.51
C VAL A 27 -0.43 4.52 -2.82
N SER A 28 0.04 5.03 -1.68
CA SER A 28 -0.65 6.13 -0.99
C SER A 28 -0.69 7.42 -1.82
N ASP A 29 0.39 7.76 -2.53
CA ASP A 29 0.47 8.92 -3.42
C ASP A 29 -0.44 8.74 -4.64
N GLU A 30 -0.45 7.54 -5.25
CA GLU A 30 -1.35 7.22 -6.37
C GLU A 30 -2.82 7.37 -5.97
N CYS A 31 -3.20 6.87 -4.80
CA CYS A 31 -4.57 6.97 -4.30
C CYS A 31 -4.95 8.41 -3.92
N GLN A 32 -3.99 9.20 -3.42
CA GLN A 32 -4.22 10.62 -3.13
C GLN A 32 -4.36 11.45 -4.41
N LEU A 33 -3.58 11.16 -5.45
CA LEU A 33 -3.59 11.89 -6.71
C LEU A 33 -4.81 11.54 -7.58
N ASN A 34 -5.14 10.26 -7.68
CA ASN A 34 -6.27 9.79 -8.50
C ASN A 34 -7.61 9.88 -7.77
N GLY A 35 -7.59 9.95 -6.44
CA GLY A 35 -8.79 9.84 -5.61
C GLY A 35 -9.33 8.41 -5.59
N THR A 36 -10.07 8.08 -4.53
CA THR A 36 -10.66 6.73 -4.34
C THR A 36 -12.07 6.60 -4.93
N SER A 37 -12.60 7.66 -5.56
CA SER A 37 -13.93 7.66 -6.17
C SER A 37 -14.01 6.69 -7.34
N GLY A 38 -14.81 5.63 -7.18
CA GLY A 38 -14.99 4.59 -8.20
C GLY A 38 -14.00 3.42 -8.09
N MET A 39 -13.14 3.39 -7.08
CA MET A 39 -12.30 2.23 -6.80
C MET A 39 -13.07 1.12 -6.09
N ASP A 40 -12.70 -0.13 -6.35
CA ASP A 40 -13.17 -1.29 -5.59
C ASP A 40 -12.82 -1.15 -4.11
N GLN A 41 -13.69 -1.66 -3.24
CA GLN A 41 -13.47 -1.63 -1.78
C GLN A 41 -12.13 -2.24 -1.36
N LYS A 42 -11.64 -3.24 -2.11
CA LYS A 42 -10.31 -3.85 -1.89
C LYS A 42 -9.19 -2.84 -2.15
N LYS A 43 -9.25 -2.12 -3.27
CA LYS A 43 -8.27 -1.08 -3.59
C LYS A 43 -8.31 0.07 -2.58
N ILE A 44 -9.51 0.46 -2.13
CA ILE A 44 -9.65 1.47 -1.07
C ILE A 44 -8.96 1.00 0.21
N ALA A 45 -9.15 -0.27 0.60
CA ALA A 45 -8.47 -0.84 1.75
C ALA A 45 -6.94 -0.91 1.58
N GLU A 46 -6.45 -1.21 0.38
CA GLU A 46 -5.01 -1.17 0.07
C GLU A 46 -4.46 0.27 0.17
N CYS A 47 -5.17 1.27 -0.36
CA CYS A 47 -4.82 2.68 -0.25
C CYS A 47 -4.75 3.13 1.22
N ASP A 48 -5.73 2.73 2.02
CA ASP A 48 -5.82 3.09 3.44
C ASP A 48 -4.72 2.39 4.25
N ALA A 49 -4.49 1.11 4.00
CA ALA A 49 -3.40 0.35 4.59
C ALA A 49 -2.01 0.93 4.24
N ALA A 50 -1.80 1.31 2.98
CA ALA A 50 -0.58 1.95 2.51
C ALA A 50 -0.37 3.31 3.21
N ARG A 51 -1.40 4.14 3.25
CA ARG A 51 -1.38 5.46 3.91
C ARG A 51 -1.13 5.33 5.41
N GLN A 52 -1.80 4.41 6.08
CA GLN A 52 -1.59 4.14 7.50
C GLN A 52 -0.17 3.63 7.76
N ALA A 53 0.34 2.66 7.00
CA ALA A 53 1.68 2.13 7.19
C ALA A 53 2.76 3.20 6.91
N TYR A 54 2.58 3.99 5.85
CA TYR A 54 3.45 5.10 5.53
C TYR A 54 3.40 6.18 6.63
N SER A 55 2.21 6.56 7.12
CA SER A 55 2.09 7.54 8.22
C SER A 55 2.65 7.03 9.54
N ASN A 56 2.49 5.73 9.84
CA ASN A 56 2.97 5.12 11.09
C ASN A 56 4.47 4.85 11.13
N ARG A 57 5.18 4.94 10.00
CA ARG A 57 6.65 4.80 9.99
C ARG A 57 7.37 5.83 10.88
N ASN A 58 6.71 6.96 11.15
CA ASN A 58 7.29 8.11 11.84
C ASN A 58 7.00 8.14 13.37
N PHE A 59 6.23 7.18 13.90
CA PHE A 59 5.97 7.06 15.35
C PHE A 59 6.95 6.11 16.06
N THR A 60 8.17 5.99 15.54
CA THR A 60 9.29 5.46 16.33
C THR A 60 9.86 6.64 17.12
N TYR A 61 9.16 7.02 18.20
CA TYR A 61 9.65 8.00 19.18
C TYR A 61 10.41 7.27 20.29
#